data_AF-A0AAW0KY61-F1
#
_entry.id   AF-A0AAW0KY61-F1
#
_cell.length_a   1.000
_cell.length_b   1.000
_cell.length_c   1.000
_cell.angle_alpha   90.00
_cell.angle_beta   90.00
_cell.angle_gamma   90.00
#
_symmetry.space_group_name_H-M   'P 1'
#
loop_
_entity.id
_entity.type
_entity.pdbx_description
1 polymer ?
#
loop_
_entity_poly.entity_id
_entity_poly.type
_entity_poly.pdbx_seq_one_letter_code
_entity_poly.pdbx_strand_id
1 'polypeptide(L)'
;MLPSYDVILVIRNATDFASIPWFIQDDFDNVTRYLVLARDPIIPRTNKPFKTSIVFTLDEGPGVLFKALAVFALRDINLKKVF
;
A
#
# COMPACT_ATOMS: atom_id res chain seq x y z
N MET A 1 -8.58 7.82 -13.15
CA MET A 1 -9.69 7.67 -12.17
C MET A 1 -9.13 6.89 -10.98
N LEU A 2 -8.57 7.57 -9.97
CA LEU A 2 -7.90 6.91 -8.84
C LEU A 2 -8.94 6.53 -7.77
N PRO A 3 -9.10 5.24 -7.38
CA PRO A 3 -9.89 4.88 -6.23
C PRO A 3 -9.04 4.89 -4.96
N SER A 4 -9.57 5.56 -3.93
CA SER A 4 -9.53 5.15 -2.52
C SER A 4 -8.15 5.00 -1.82
N TYR A 5 -7.78 6.06 -1.11
CA TYR A 5 -6.92 6.16 0.10
C TYR A 5 -5.41 5.85 0.01
N ASP A 6 -4.91 5.28 -1.08
CA ASP A 6 -3.45 5.27 -1.33
C ASP A 6 -3.07 6.59 -2.01
N VAL A 7 -2.64 7.60 -1.24
CA VAL A 7 -2.00 8.77 -1.82
C VAL A 7 -0.58 8.38 -2.21
N ILE A 8 -0.38 8.08 -3.49
CA ILE A 8 0.96 8.05 -4.08
C ILE A 8 1.34 9.49 -4.35
N LEU A 9 2.10 10.09 -3.43
CA LEU A 9 2.70 11.39 -3.67
C LEU A 9 3.98 11.17 -4.49
N VAL A 10 3.90 11.41 -5.80
CA VAL A 10 5.10 11.56 -6.61
C VAL A 10 5.58 13.00 -6.42
N ILE A 11 6.55 13.20 -5.55
CA ILE A 11 7.15 14.53 -5.35
C ILE A 11 7.90 14.90 -6.63
N ARG A 12 7.33 15.80 -7.42
CA ARG A 12 8.02 16.46 -8.54
C ARG A 12 8.04 17.96 -8.29
N ASN A 13 8.92 18.43 -7.40
CA ASN A 13 9.52 19.75 -7.55
C ASN A 13 10.64 20.01 -6.55
N ALA A 14 11.78 20.45 -7.08
CA ALA A 14 12.76 21.25 -6.35
C ALA A 14 13.15 22.42 -7.25
N THR A 15 12.24 23.39 -7.41
CA THR A 15 12.60 24.71 -7.95
C THR A 15 13.30 25.49 -6.85
N ASP A 16 14.64 25.41 -6.78
CA ASP A 16 15.51 26.58 -6.48
C ASP A 16 17.04 26.34 -6.65
N PHE A 17 17.47 25.50 -7.59
CA PHE A 17 18.91 25.33 -7.86
C PHE A 17 19.17 25.43 -9.36
N ALA A 18 19.34 26.66 -9.85
CA ALA A 18 19.63 26.98 -11.26
C ALA A 18 20.98 26.45 -11.79
N SER A 19 21.61 25.48 -11.10
CA SER A 19 22.97 25.01 -11.38
C SER A 19 23.17 23.50 -11.21
N ILE A 20 22.13 22.72 -10.89
CA ILE A 20 22.21 21.25 -10.77
C ILE A 20 21.36 20.63 -11.90
N PRO A 21 21.82 19.55 -12.57
CA PRO A 21 21.00 18.83 -13.53
C PRO A 21 19.65 18.47 -12.91
N TRP A 22 18.56 18.88 -13.55
CA TRP A 22 17.21 18.42 -13.20
C TRP A 22 17.22 16.89 -13.34
N PHE A 23 16.65 16.16 -12.37
CA PHE A 23 16.66 14.69 -12.31
C PHE A 23 18.02 14.06 -11.95
N ILE A 24 18.56 14.34 -10.76
CA ILE A 24 19.69 13.59 -10.18
C ILE A 24 19.28 12.23 -9.59
N GLN A 25 18.03 11.81 -9.77
CA GLN A 25 17.61 10.49 -9.31
C GLN A 25 18.16 9.40 -10.23
N ASP A 26 18.73 8.35 -9.64
CA ASP A 26 19.24 7.21 -10.40
C ASP A 26 18.10 6.33 -10.94
N ASP A 27 16.97 6.29 -10.23
CA ASP A 27 15.81 5.45 -10.55
C ASP A 27 14.54 6.30 -10.72
N PHE A 28 13.93 6.18 -11.90
CA PHE A 28 12.68 6.86 -12.25
C PHE A 28 11.44 6.22 -11.61
N ASP A 29 11.54 4.97 -11.13
CA ASP A 29 10.47 4.22 -10.47
C ASP A 29 10.54 4.32 -8.93
N ASN A 30 11.33 5.25 -8.40
CA ASN A 30 11.38 5.52 -6.97
C ASN A 30 10.06 6.17 -6.49
N VAL A 31 9.15 5.33 -6.00
CA VAL A 31 7.82 5.74 -5.52
C VAL A 31 7.67 5.43 -4.05
N THR A 32 7.34 6.45 -3.26
CA THR A 32 6.97 6.29 -1.84
C THR A 32 5.46 6.21 -1.69
N ARG A 33 4.97 5.18 -0.99
CA ARG A 33 3.55 5.04 -0.65
C ARG A 33 3.30 5.57 0.77
N TYR A 34 2.34 6.47 0.91
CA TYR A 34 1.89 6.99 2.20
C TYR A 34 0.51 6.42 2.58
N LEU A 35 0.27 6.27 3.87
CA LEU A 35 -1.04 5.91 4.44
C LEU A 35 -1.64 7.12 5.13
N VAL A 36 -2.85 7.51 4.74
CA VAL A 36 -3.62 8.55 5.41
C VAL A 36 -4.52 7.90 6.46
N LEU A 37 -4.38 8.32 7.71
CA LEU A 37 -5.14 7.78 8.85
C LEU A 37 -6.23 8.75 9.28
N ALA A 38 -7.37 8.19 9.69
CA ALA A 38 -8.48 8.91 10.29
C ALA A 38 -8.88 8.25 11.62
N ARG A 39 -9.45 9.03 12.55
CA ARG A 39 -9.97 8.50 13.82
C ARG A 39 -11.31 7.79 13.63
N ASP A 40 -12.17 8.36 12.80
CA ASP A 40 -13.48 7.78 12.49
C ASP A 40 -13.40 6.78 11.34
N PRO A 41 -14.16 5.68 11.40
CA PRO A 41 -14.15 4.67 10.36
C PRO A 41 -14.80 5.20 9.08
N ILE A 42 -14.13 4.97 7.94
CA ILE A 42 -14.72 5.19 6.63
C ILE A 42 -15.49 3.94 6.23
N ILE A 43 -16.82 4.05 6.10
CA ILE A 43 -17.64 2.92 5.66
C ILE A 43 -17.46 2.73 4.15
N PRO A 44 -16.91 1.58 3.70
CA PRO A 44 -16.68 1.34 2.28
C PRO A 44 -18.02 1.21 1.55
N ARG A 45 -18.19 1.98 0.47
CA ARG A 45 -19.33 1.83 -0.45
C ARG A 45 -19.07 0.67 -1.39
N THR A 46 -20.08 -0.14 -1.71
CA THR A 46 -19.95 -1.33 -2.57
C THR A 46 -19.60 -1.03 -4.04
N ASN A 47 -19.54 0.24 -4.44
CA ASN A 47 -19.36 0.66 -5.82
C ASN A 47 -17.90 0.92 -6.24
N LYS A 48 -16.92 0.69 -5.37
CA LYS A 48 -15.49 0.91 -5.67
C LYS A 48 -14.61 -0.20 -5.11
N PRO A 49 -13.45 -0.47 -5.71
CA PRO A 49 -12.46 -1.38 -5.11
C PRO A 49 -11.83 -0.73 -3.87
N PHE A 50 -11.60 -1.54 -2.83
CA PHE A 50 -10.95 -1.14 -1.59
C PHE A 50 -9.72 -2.02 -1.35
N LYS A 51 -8.71 -1.46 -0.71
CA LYS A 51 -7.62 -2.22 -0.09
C LYS A 51 -7.84 -2.24 1.41
N THR A 52 -7.62 -3.40 2.01
CA THR A 52 -7.74 -3.62 3.45
C THR A 52 -6.40 -4.05 3.99
N SER A 53 -5.95 -3.41 5.07
CA SER A 53 -4.78 -3.82 5.83
C SER A 53 -5.24 -4.43 7.15
N ILE A 54 -4.72 -5.60 7.48
CA ILE A 54 -4.99 -6.30 8.73
C ILE A 54 -3.67 -6.64 9.41
N VAL A 55 -3.71 -6.73 10.73
CA VAL A 55 -2.63 -7.26 11.55
C VAL A 55 -3.24 -8.36 12.41
N PHE A 56 -2.58 -9.52 12.45
CA PHE A 56 -3.00 -10.66 13.24
C PHE A 56 -1.78 -11.37 13.80
N THR A 57 -1.97 -12.05 14.93
CA THR A 57 -0.95 -12.90 15.55
C THR A 57 -1.20 -14.36 15.19
N LEU A 58 -0.14 -15.17 15.22
CA LEU A 58 -0.18 -16.61 14.97
C LEU A 58 0.56 -17.33 16.09
N ASP A 59 0.11 -18.53 16.41
CA ASP A 59 0.87 -19.45 17.24
C ASP A 59 2.13 -19.94 16.51
N GLU A 60 3.14 -20.32 17.27
CA GLU A 60 4.38 -20.88 16.70
C GLU A 60 4.15 -22.30 16.18
N GLY A 61 4.81 -22.63 15.06
CA GLY A 61 4.82 -23.97 14.51
C GLY A 61 4.93 -24.01 12.99
N PRO A 62 5.33 -25.16 12.41
CA PRO A 62 5.44 -25.31 10.98
C PRO A 62 4.08 -25.19 10.29
N GLY A 63 4.02 -24.39 9.23
CA GLY A 63 2.84 -24.25 8.37
C GLY A 63 1.71 -23.39 8.93
N VAL A 64 1.86 -22.74 10.09
CA VAL A 64 0.81 -21.88 10.67
C VAL A 64 0.53 -20.68 9.77
N LEU A 65 1.57 -20.04 9.22
CA LEU A 65 1.40 -18.96 8.23
C LEU A 65 0.66 -19.45 6.97
N PHE A 66 0.98 -20.64 6.46
CA PHE A 66 0.29 -21.21 5.30
C PHE A 66 -1.21 -21.39 5.59
N LYS A 67 -1.57 -21.95 6.74
CA LYS A 67 -2.97 -22.09 7.17
C LYS A 67 -3.67 -20.73 7.27
N ALA A 68 -2.99 -19.72 7.82
CA ALA A 68 -3.52 -18.37 7.92
C ALA A 68 -3.75 -17.73 6.55
N LEU A 69 -2.84 -17.91 5.60
CA LEU A 69 -2.96 -17.35 4.26
C LEU A 69 -3.97 -18.10 3.37
N ALA A 70 -4.21 -19.39 3.64
CA ALA A 70 -5.14 -20.21 2.88
C ALA A 70 -6.57 -19.64 2.86
N VAL A 71 -7.00 -18.95 3.93
CA VAL A 71 -8.33 -18.34 4.02
C VAL A 71 -8.57 -17.31 2.91
N PHE A 72 -7.52 -16.57 2.50
CA PHE A 72 -7.58 -15.57 1.43
C PHE A 72 -7.57 -16.24 0.07
N ALA A 73 -6.68 -17.21 -0.14
CA ALA A 73 -6.56 -17.94 -1.39
C ALA A 73 -7.86 -18.68 -1.74
N LEU A 74 -8.48 -19.36 -0.76
CA LEU A 74 -9.74 -20.11 -0.95
C LEU A 74 -10.95 -19.21 -1.23
N ARG A 75 -10.85 -17.90 -0.99
CA ARG A 75 -11.91 -16.91 -1.24
C ARG A 75 -11.60 -16.00 -2.42
N ASP A 76 -10.56 -16.30 -3.19
CA ASP A 76 -10.09 -15.47 -4.30
C ASP A 76 -9.77 -14.02 -3.86
N ILE A 77 -9.22 -13.86 -2.66
CA ILE A 77 -8.80 -12.56 -2.11
C ILE A 77 -7.32 -12.35 -2.40
N ASN A 78 -7.02 -11.36 -3.23
CA ASN A 78 -5.66 -11.05 -3.65
C ASN A 78 -4.89 -10.28 -2.56
N LEU A 79 -3.78 -10.86 -2.08
CA LEU A 79 -2.86 -10.21 -1.15
C LEU A 79 -1.81 -9.40 -1.93
N LYS A 80 -1.67 -8.12 -1.59
CA LYS A 80 -0.68 -7.22 -2.21
C LYS A 80 0.57 -6.99 -1.34
N LYS A 81 0.52 -7.38 -0.07
CA LYS A 81 1.62 -7.22 0.88
C LYS A 81 1.49 -8.24 2.01
N VAL A 82 2.60 -8.88 2.36
CA VAL A 82 2.78 -9.68 3.57
C VAL A 82 4.10 -9.20 4.18
N PHE A 83 4.11 -8.95 5.49
CA PHE A 83 5.28 -8.52 6.24
C PHE A 83 5.79 -9.66 7.11
#